data_AF-A0A3D0CRN1-F1
#
_entry.id   AF-A0A3D0CRN1-F1
#
_cell.length_a   1.000
_cell.length_b   1.000
_cell.length_c   1.000
_cell.angle_alpha   90.00
_cell.angle_beta   90.00
_cell.angle_gamma   90.00
#
_symmetry.space_group_name_H-M   'P 1'
#
loop_
_entity.id
_entity.type
_entity.pdbx_description
1 polymer ?
#
loop_
_entity_poly.entity_id
_entity_poly.type
_entity_poly.pdbx_seq_one_letter_code
_entity_poly.pdbx_strand_id
1 'polypeptide(L)' 'MAEGKADLSRAYLLRCWREGHSAEEGEAAWRFSLEEVGEERRRRGFMTLEALLAFLRSELGGAQAELSQ' A
#
# COMPACT_ATOMS: atom_id res chain seq x y z
N MET A 1 11.65 -20.05 26.90
CA MET A 1 10.60 -19.08 26.56
C MET A 1 11.23 -18.16 25.54
N ALA A 2 11.03 -18.42 24.25
CA ALA A 2 11.65 -17.60 23.21
C ALA A 2 10.87 -16.29 23.11
N GLU A 3 11.50 -15.18 23.50
CA GLU A 3 11.02 -13.84 23.19
C GLU A 3 10.78 -13.75 21.68
N GLY A 4 9.50 -13.67 21.30
CA GLY A 4 9.12 -13.32 19.95
C GLY A 4 9.62 -11.91 19.69
N LYS A 5 10.76 -11.80 19.02
CA LYS A 5 11.22 -10.57 18.39
C LYS A 5 10.00 -10.02 17.64
N ALA A 6 9.49 -8.87 18.08
CA ALA A 6 8.37 -8.22 17.41
C ALA A 6 8.78 -8.08 15.95
N ASP A 7 8.22 -8.92 15.09
CA ASP A 7 8.57 -8.96 13.69
C ASP A 7 7.96 -7.69 13.11
N LEU A 8 8.78 -6.65 12.95
CA LEU A 8 8.41 -5.37 12.35
C LEU A 8 8.15 -5.53 10.84
N SER A 9 7.67 -6.70 10.40
CA SER A 9 7.24 -6.91 9.03
C SER A 9 5.80 -6.44 8.88
N ARG A 10 5.60 -5.59 7.87
CA ARG A 10 4.26 -5.22 7.41
C ARG A 10 4.04 -5.90 6.08
N ALA A 11 2.95 -6.64 5.97
CA ALA A 11 2.57 -7.32 4.74
C ALA A 11 1.43 -6.55 4.08
N TYR A 12 1.55 -6.32 2.77
CA TYR A 12 0.53 -5.64 1.99
C TYR A 12 0.20 -6.45 0.74
N LEU A 13 -1.10 -6.52 0.42
CA LEU A 13 -1.59 -7.02 -0.86
C LEU A 13 -1.79 -5.83 -1.81
N LEU A 14 -0.98 -5.78 -2.86
CA LEU A 14 -1.11 -4.80 -3.95
C LEU A 14 -1.94 -5.39 -5.09
N ARG A 15 -2.98 -4.66 -5.49
CA ARG A 15 -3.78 -4.94 -6.70
C ARG A 15 -3.63 -3.80 -7.69
N CYS A 16 -3.35 -4.14 -8.95
CA CYS A 16 -3.24 -3.20 -10.06
C CYS A 16 -4.22 -3.63 -11.15
N TRP A 17 -5.04 -2.72 -11.67
CA TRP A 17 -5.93 -3.00 -12.79
C TRP A 17 -6.02 -1.77 -13.68
N ARG A 18 -6.40 -1.97 -14.95
CA ARG A 18 -6.71 -0.88 -15.87
C ARG A 18 -8.20 -0.64 -15.83
N GLU A 19 -8.58 0.60 -15.52
CA GLU A 19 -9.96 1.06 -15.58
C GLU A 19 -10.13 1.83 -16.89
N GLY A 20 -11.00 1.28 -17.75
CA GLY A 20 -11.21 1.75 -19.11
C GLY A 20 -11.58 0.56 -19.99
N HIS A 21 -12.85 0.50 -20.38
CA HIS A 21 -13.32 -0.40 -21.43
C HIS A 21 -13.57 0.44 -22.67
N SER A 22 -12.95 0.01 -23.78
CA SER A 22 -13.22 0.44 -25.14
C SER A 22 -12.49 1.69 -25.64
N ALA A 23 -12.04 1.58 -26.89
CA ALA A 23 -11.17 2.52 -27.62
C ALA A 23 -11.81 3.88 -27.95
N GLU A 24 -12.98 4.19 -27.39
CA GLU A 24 -13.80 5.35 -27.79
C GLU A 24 -14.05 6.34 -26.64
N GLU A 25 -13.82 5.95 -25.38
CA GLU A 25 -14.03 6.82 -24.22
C GLU A 25 -12.89 6.71 -23.21
N GLY A 26 -11.83 7.50 -23.45
CA GLY A 26 -10.79 7.79 -22.48
C GLY A 26 -9.59 6.83 -22.48
N GLU A 27 -8.41 7.40 -22.24
CA GLU A 27 -7.19 6.63 -22.02
C GLU A 27 -7.38 5.64 -20.86
N ALA A 28 -7.18 4.35 -21.13
CA ALA A 28 -7.25 3.32 -20.11
C ALA A 28 -6.26 3.62 -18.97
N ALA A 29 -6.81 4.00 -17.82
CA ALA A 29 -6.06 4.49 -16.68
C ALA A 29 -5.70 3.35 -15.74
N TRP A 30 -4.46 3.35 -15.23
CA TRP A 30 -4.07 2.41 -14.19
C TRP A 30 -4.66 2.81 -12.85
N ARG A 31 -5.23 1.84 -12.15
CA ARG A 31 -5.73 1.94 -10.78
C ARG A 31 -4.97 0.98 -9.89
N PHE A 32 -4.78 1.41 -8.65
CA PHE A 32 -4.04 0.66 -7.66
C PHE A 32 -4.86 0.57 -6.37
N SER A 33 -4.77 -0.56 -5.69
CA SER A 33 -5.31 -0.73 -4.34
C SER A 33 -4.29 -1.46 -3.49
N LEU A 34 -4.08 -0.94 -2.30
CA LEU A 34 -3.22 -1.55 -1.30
C LEU A 34 -4.09 -1.96 -0.12
N GLU A 35 -3.97 -3.21 0.31
CA GLU A 35 -4.65 -3.74 1.49
C GLU A 35 -3.60 -4.27 2.46
N GLU A 36 -3.67 -3.83 3.72
CA GLU A 36 -2.83 -4.38 4.78
C GLU A 36 -3.27 -5.79 5.16
N VAL A 37 -2.31 -6.71 5.27
CA VAL A 37 -2.52 -8.09 5.65
C VAL A 37 -2.28 -8.20 7.16
N GLY A 38 -3.36 -8.26 7.93
CA GLY A 38 -3.31 -8.29 9.40
C GLY A 38 -4.67 -8.02 10.04
N GLU A 39 -4.66 -7.75 11.35
CA GLU A 39 -5.88 -7.51 12.14
C GLU A 39 -6.63 -6.25 11.69
N GLU A 40 -5.90 -5.20 11.31
CA GLU A 40 -6.48 -3.94 10.88
C GLU A 40 -6.51 -3.88 9.34
N ARG A 41 -7.43 -4.65 8.74
CA ARG A 41 -7.56 -4.79 7.29
C ARG A 41 -8.02 -3.49 6.62
N ARG A 42 -7.10 -2.53 6.49
CA ARG A 42 -7.34 -1.25 5.82
C ARG A 42 -7.02 -1.40 4.34
N ARG A 43 -8.04 -1.16 3.51
CA ARG A 43 -7.90 -1.07 2.05
C ARG A 43 -7.90 0.38 1.62
N ARG A 44 -6.91 0.75 0.82
CA ARG A 44 -6.76 2.09 0.25
C ARG A 44 -6.62 2.00 -1.27
N GLY A 45 -7.27 2.91 -1.98
CA GLY A 45 -7.20 3.04 -3.44
C GLY A 45 -6.33 4.21 -3.86
N PHE A 46 -5.65 4.07 -4.98
CA PHE A 46 -4.80 5.10 -5.58
C PHE A 46 -5.03 5.18 -7.10
N MET A 47 -5.02 6.41 -7.61
CA MET A 47 -5.21 6.69 -9.04
C MET A 47 -3.89 6.67 -9.83
N THR A 48 -2.74 6.74 -9.15
CA THR A 48 -1.41 6.73 -9.75
C THR A 48 -0.45 5.90 -8.89
N LEU A 49 0.62 5.41 -9.50
CA LEU A 49 1.66 4.65 -8.81
C LEU A 49 2.42 5.55 -7.82
N GLU A 50 2.66 6.80 -8.19
CA GLU A 50 3.37 7.78 -7.39
C GLU A 50 2.65 8.09 -6.08
N ALA A 51 1.32 8.19 -6.11
CA ALA A 51 0.51 8.37 -4.91
C ALA A 51 0.60 7.17 -3.96
N LEU A 52 0.61 5.94 -4.51
CA LEU A 52 0.81 4.72 -3.75
C LEU A 52 2.20 4.68 -3.10
N LEU A 53 3.25 5.00 -3.86
CA LEU A 53 4.62 5.00 -3.36
C LEU A 53 4.85 6.10 -2.31
N ALA A 54 4.23 7.27 -2.47
CA ALA A 54 4.27 8.34 -1.47
C ALA A 54 3.63 7.89 -0.16
N PHE A 55 2.49 7.19 -0.23
CA PHE A 55 1.86 6.58 0.94
C PHE A 55 2.79 5.58 1.64
N LEU A 56 3.33 4.60 0.91
CA LEU A 56 4.24 3.59 1.49
C LEU A 56 5.47 4.22 2.14
N ARG A 57 6.07 5.24 1.52
CA ARG A 57 7.20 5.97 2.10
C ARG A 57 6.83 6.65 3.41
N SER A 58 5.64 7.25 3.50
CA SER A 58 5.15 7.86 4.75
C SER A 58 4.94 6.83 5.84
N GLU A 59 4.26 5.72 5.52
CA GLU A 59 3.93 4.66 6.49
C GLU A 59 5.19 3.96 7.04
N LEU A 60 6.15 3.67 6.17
CA LEU A 60 7.38 2.98 6.54
C LEU A 60 8.44 3.93 7.11
N GLY A 61 8.46 5.19 6.68
CA GLY A 61 9.34 6.23 7.22
C GLY A 61 8.94 6.67 8.64
N GLY A 62 7.63 6.73 8.92
CA GLY A 62 7.12 7.00 10.28
C GLY A 62 7.53 5.93 11.29
N ALA A 63 7.58 4.66 10.89
CA ALA A 63 8.02 3.55 11.74
C ALA A 63 9.50 3.65 12.16
N GLN A 64 10.34 4.39 11.43
CA GLN A 64 11.75 4.58 11.75
C GLN A 64 11.96 5.67 12.82
N ALA A 65 11.01 6.60 12.96
CA ALA A 65 11.06 7.69 13.95
C ALA A 65 10.72 7.23 15.39
N GLU A 66 9.93 6.17 15.54
CA GLU A 66 9.53 5.65 16.86
C GLU A 66 10.61 4.76 17.52
N LEU A 67 11.57 4.25 16.74
CA LEU A 67 12.69 3.44 17.25
C LEU A 67 13.92 4.27 17.67
N SER A 68 13.86 5.60 17.56
CA SER A 68 14.97 6.52 17.87
C SER A 68 14.73 7.36 19.14
N GLN A 69 13.78 6.99 20.01
CA GLN A 69 13.53 7.65 21.29
C GLN A 69 13.93 6.79 22.49
#